data_AF-A0AA85EQ92-F1
#
_entry.id   AF-A0AA85EQ92-F1
#
_cell.length_a   1.000
_cell.length_b   1.000
_cell.length_c   1.000
_cell.angle_alpha   90.00
_cell.angle_beta   90.00
_cell.angle_gamma   90.00
#
_symmetry.space_group_name_H-M   'P 1'
#
loop_
_entity.id
_entity.type
_entity.pdbx_description
1 polymer ?
#
loop_
_entity_poly.entity_id
_entity_poly.type
_entity_poly.pdbx_seq_one_letter_code
_entity_poly.pdbx_strand_id
1 'polypeptide(L)'
;MFYQKVANVGPVIYVPLAKLLEAKTNGFFSRCLQPPERIANYLILAVGLISCILISQFWNSVAYVSILKPGYYSIGLFVLALFASIVDCTSSVTFITYLNGMPQLYVGALHFGEAFSDLVPSTLALIQGVGSESECINKTVNNTLRVVPFFPPPRFSVSTFIYLLCIVLLLSLTAFILLDCSPIGLGRFIHEHYRKTNFIVESNANIHSINHNSLERFKSNGNQHISNDTFEYIQNVDVSVLYQIEQTVQSQNDVNITKQFGPNIFLSCLLIIYISASNYGFLPAIQSYSCAAYGSLTYHLAVTLSGLCSAIMTVLTTFLVNHYCREIGSTDESTFENLQTMNRELNEQNQICYIQKPDIIMSNTYTRSLQNKWISISLISLLPVAYVVYLASSSPNPPYLGGFGSASAILAWIAIRCLFASLRTWIWMSLSSHSNKPTRLRLAGLSTQFGAALGAILGFILVVYFQLFRSKLPCIQV
;
A
#
# COMPACT_ATOMS: atom_id res chain seq x y z
N MET A 1 -5.67 -18.34 -5.39
CA MET A 1 -5.34 -18.08 -3.97
C MET A 1 -3.89 -18.43 -3.59
N PHE A 2 -3.33 -19.58 -3.98
CA PHE A 2 -1.90 -19.88 -3.72
C PHE A 2 -0.96 -18.87 -4.40
N TYR A 3 -1.31 -18.42 -5.61
CA TYR A 3 -0.51 -17.49 -6.41
C TYR A 3 -0.38 -16.08 -5.80
N GLN A 4 -1.45 -15.52 -5.22
CA GLN A 4 -1.39 -14.21 -4.58
C GLN A 4 -0.44 -14.16 -3.37
N LYS A 5 -0.09 -15.32 -2.79
CA LYS A 5 0.90 -15.44 -1.71
C LYS A 5 2.33 -15.24 -2.20
N VAL A 6 2.64 -15.71 -3.41
CA VAL A 6 3.96 -15.53 -4.05
C VAL A 6 4.15 -14.08 -4.50
N ALA A 7 3.04 -13.38 -4.76
CA ALA A 7 3.05 -12.00 -5.22
C ALA A 7 3.53 -10.96 -4.20
N ASN A 8 3.25 -11.18 -2.92
CA ASN A 8 3.68 -10.29 -1.83
C ASN A 8 5.20 -10.28 -1.60
N VAL A 9 5.97 -11.10 -2.32
CA VAL A 9 7.43 -11.09 -2.35
C VAL A 9 7.96 -9.95 -3.24
N GLY A 10 7.12 -9.30 -4.04
CA GLY A 10 7.49 -8.22 -4.97
C GLY A 10 8.43 -7.14 -4.38
N PRO A 11 8.11 -6.53 -3.23
CA PRO A 11 9.02 -5.57 -2.57
C PRO A 11 10.32 -6.18 -2.02
N VAL A 12 10.34 -7.48 -1.74
CA VAL A 12 11.56 -8.22 -1.33
C VAL A 12 12.43 -8.54 -2.54
N ILE A 13 11.84 -8.71 -3.74
CA ILE A 13 12.56 -8.86 -5.02
C ILE A 13 13.17 -7.53 -5.46
N TYR A 14 12.51 -6.40 -5.15
CA TYR A 14 12.98 -5.06 -5.50
C TYR A 14 14.39 -4.76 -4.98
N VAL A 15 14.70 -5.06 -3.72
CA VAL A 15 16.00 -4.76 -3.09
C VAL A 15 17.19 -5.45 -3.77
N PRO A 16 17.18 -6.78 -4.01
CA PRO A 16 18.24 -7.45 -4.75
C PRO A 16 18.24 -7.08 -6.23
N LEU A 17 17.09 -6.80 -6.86
CA LEU A 17 17.03 -6.33 -8.24
C LEU A 17 17.69 -4.95 -8.41
N ALA A 18 17.43 -4.03 -7.49
CA ALA A 18 18.09 -2.72 -7.45
C ALA A 18 19.61 -2.87 -7.29
N LYS A 19 20.07 -3.72 -6.37
CA LYS A 19 21.50 -4.01 -6.19
C LYS A 19 22.15 -4.70 -7.40
N LEU A 20 21.43 -5.60 -8.08
CA LEU A 20 21.92 -6.26 -9.29
C LEU A 20 22.03 -5.28 -10.47
N LEU A 21 21.07 -4.35 -10.59
CA LEU A 21 21.08 -3.30 -11.60
C LEU A 21 22.17 -2.25 -11.33
N GLU A 22 22.45 -1.93 -10.07
CA GLU A 22 23.61 -1.13 -9.66
C GLU A 22 24.92 -1.84 -10.01
N ALA A 23 25.06 -3.12 -9.69
CA ALA A 23 26.30 -3.89 -9.93
C ALA A 23 26.63 -4.12 -11.41
N LYS A 24 25.61 -4.19 -12.28
CA LYS A 24 25.79 -4.49 -13.72
C LYS A 24 26.03 -3.24 -14.57
N THR A 25 25.92 -2.04 -14.01
CA THR A 25 25.90 -0.79 -14.79
C THR A 25 26.93 0.23 -14.28
N ASN A 26 28.22 -0.08 -14.38
CA ASN A 26 29.33 0.84 -14.08
C ASN A 26 29.70 1.75 -15.28
N GLY A 27 28.70 2.30 -15.98
CA GLY A 27 28.88 3.15 -17.15
C GLY A 27 28.28 4.55 -16.99
N PHE A 28 28.71 5.50 -17.83
CA PHE A 28 28.16 6.87 -17.94
C PHE A 28 26.62 6.91 -18.00
N PHE A 29 26.00 5.89 -18.58
CA PHE A 29 24.56 5.74 -18.68
C PHE A 29 23.87 5.56 -17.30
N SER A 30 24.50 4.88 -16.35
CA SER A 30 23.98 4.65 -14.99
C SER A 30 23.87 5.94 -14.18
N ARG A 31 24.81 6.87 -14.38
CA ARG A 31 24.79 8.19 -13.74
C ARG A 31 23.63 9.07 -14.25
N CYS A 32 23.09 8.76 -15.44
CA CYS A 32 21.94 9.43 -16.05
C CYS A 32 20.60 8.73 -15.73
N LEU A 33 20.65 7.46 -15.31
CA LEU A 33 19.48 6.60 -15.06
C LEU A 33 19.08 6.46 -13.59
N GLN A 34 19.83 7.08 -12.67
CA GLN A 34 19.48 7.18 -11.25
C GLN A 34 18.23 8.06 -11.04
N PRO A 35 17.36 7.80 -10.05
CA PRO A 35 17.45 6.75 -9.03
C PRO A 35 16.96 5.36 -9.53
N PRO A 36 17.40 4.23 -8.93
CA PRO A 36 17.02 2.87 -9.38
C PRO A 36 15.51 2.61 -9.36
N GLU A 37 14.77 3.32 -8.50
CA GLU A 37 13.30 3.34 -8.43
C GLU A 37 12.66 3.72 -9.77
N ARG A 38 13.30 4.60 -10.56
CA ARG A 38 12.81 5.04 -11.86
C ARG A 38 12.72 3.87 -12.85
N ILE A 39 13.79 3.08 -12.94
CA ILE A 39 13.87 1.89 -13.81
C ILE A 39 12.86 0.84 -13.35
N ALA A 40 12.73 0.65 -12.03
CA ALA A 40 11.77 -0.28 -11.47
C ALA A 40 10.32 0.08 -11.83
N ASN A 41 9.94 1.36 -11.75
CA ASN A 41 8.60 1.80 -12.15
C ASN A 41 8.31 1.56 -13.63
N TYR A 42 9.27 1.84 -14.52
CA TYR A 42 9.14 1.50 -15.95
C TYR A 42 8.99 0.00 -16.18
N LEU A 43 9.81 -0.82 -15.51
CA LEU A 43 9.76 -2.27 -15.63
C LEU A 43 8.42 -2.82 -15.16
N ILE A 44 7.94 -2.39 -13.99
CA ILE A 44 6.67 -2.82 -13.41
C ILE A 44 5.49 -2.45 -14.32
N LEU A 45 5.45 -1.22 -14.85
CA LEU A 45 4.41 -0.79 -15.78
C LEU A 45 4.45 -1.59 -17.10
N ALA A 46 5.63 -1.84 -17.65
CA ALA A 46 5.79 -2.63 -18.87
C ALA A 46 5.36 -4.10 -18.67
N VAL A 47 5.79 -4.72 -17.56
CA VAL A 47 5.39 -6.10 -17.21
C VAL A 47 3.88 -6.17 -16.96
N GLY A 48 3.29 -5.18 -16.30
CA GLY A 48 1.85 -5.08 -16.10
C GLY A 48 1.08 -5.01 -17.42
N LEU A 49 1.52 -4.15 -18.34
CA LEU A 49 0.91 -3.99 -19.66
C LEU A 49 0.99 -5.28 -20.49
N ILE A 50 2.18 -5.90 -20.55
CA ILE A 50 2.37 -7.19 -21.23
C ILE A 50 1.50 -8.27 -20.60
N SER A 51 1.43 -8.32 -19.26
CA SER A 51 0.58 -9.28 -18.54
C SER A 51 -0.89 -9.11 -18.90
N CYS A 52 -1.42 -7.89 -18.95
CA CYS A 52 -2.80 -7.63 -19.35
C CYS A 52 -3.09 -8.04 -20.80
N ILE A 53 -2.18 -7.73 -21.74
CA ILE A 53 -2.33 -8.16 -23.14
C ILE A 53 -2.37 -9.69 -23.24
N LEU A 54 -1.45 -10.37 -22.57
CA LEU A 54 -1.39 -11.83 -22.55
C LEU A 54 -2.63 -12.44 -21.87
N ILE A 55 -3.13 -11.85 -20.78
CA ILE A 55 -4.37 -12.32 -20.13
C ILE A 55 -5.53 -12.25 -21.13
N SER A 56 -5.64 -11.15 -21.88
CA SER A 56 -6.72 -10.98 -22.86
C SER A 56 -6.73 -12.07 -23.94
N GLN A 57 -5.56 -12.59 -24.32
CA GLN A 57 -5.40 -13.64 -25.34
C GLN A 57 -5.47 -15.06 -24.77
N PHE A 58 -4.92 -15.29 -23.57
CA PHE A 58 -4.71 -16.62 -23.00
C PHE A 58 -5.61 -16.95 -21.80
N TRP A 59 -6.61 -16.11 -21.46
CA TRP A 59 -7.51 -16.39 -20.32
C TRP A 59 -8.33 -17.67 -20.49
N ASN A 60 -8.64 -18.08 -21.72
CA ASN A 60 -9.41 -19.29 -22.02
C ASN A 60 -8.51 -20.52 -22.25
N SER A 61 -7.20 -20.43 -21.99
CA SER A 61 -6.26 -21.54 -22.15
C SER A 61 -6.36 -22.50 -20.95
N VAL A 62 -7.08 -23.61 -21.15
CA VAL A 62 -7.34 -24.61 -20.11
C VAL A 62 -6.41 -25.81 -20.26
N ALA A 63 -5.85 -26.29 -19.15
CA ALA A 63 -5.04 -27.50 -19.10
C ALA A 63 -5.41 -28.37 -17.90
N TYR A 64 -5.18 -29.67 -18.04
CA TYR A 64 -5.49 -30.66 -17.01
C TYR A 64 -4.39 -30.69 -15.96
N VAL A 65 -4.76 -30.57 -14.68
CA VAL A 65 -3.81 -30.60 -13.55
C VAL A 65 -4.17 -31.76 -12.62
N SER A 66 -3.18 -32.62 -12.33
CA SER A 66 -3.38 -33.82 -11.51
C SER A 66 -2.96 -33.68 -10.04
N ILE A 67 -2.26 -32.61 -9.67
CA ILE A 67 -1.47 -32.54 -8.41
C ILE A 67 -2.27 -32.14 -7.16
N LEU A 68 -3.29 -31.26 -7.27
CA LEU A 68 -4.07 -30.79 -6.10
C LEU A 68 -5.49 -31.37 -6.08
N LYS A 69 -6.22 -31.22 -7.19
CA LYS A 69 -7.54 -31.78 -7.43
C LYS A 69 -7.63 -32.05 -8.94
N PRO A 70 -7.95 -33.28 -9.38
CA PRO A 70 -8.00 -33.60 -10.79
C PRO A 70 -9.09 -32.77 -11.47
N GLY A 71 -8.70 -31.97 -12.44
CA GLY A 71 -9.60 -31.04 -13.10
C GLY A 71 -8.93 -30.24 -14.21
N TYR A 72 -9.78 -29.59 -14.99
CA TYR A 72 -9.39 -28.65 -16.03
C TYR A 72 -9.33 -27.24 -15.43
N TYR A 73 -8.17 -26.59 -15.53
CA TYR A 73 -7.93 -25.26 -14.97
C TYR A 73 -7.34 -24.32 -16.01
N SER A 74 -7.71 -23.04 -15.98
CA SER A 74 -7.09 -22.03 -16.85
C SER A 74 -5.70 -21.65 -16.33
N ILE A 75 -4.68 -22.37 -16.78
CA ILE A 75 -3.29 -22.14 -16.36
C ILE A 75 -2.81 -20.76 -16.82
N GLY A 76 -3.19 -20.33 -18.03
CA GLY A 76 -2.83 -19.02 -18.58
C GLY A 76 -3.31 -17.89 -17.68
N LEU A 77 -4.58 -17.93 -17.26
CA LEU A 77 -5.14 -16.95 -16.33
C LEU A 77 -4.39 -16.96 -14.99
N PHE A 78 -4.12 -18.13 -14.39
CA PHE A 78 -3.46 -18.20 -13.09
C PHE A 78 -2.01 -17.68 -13.10
N VAL A 79 -1.22 -18.06 -14.10
CA VAL A 79 0.18 -17.66 -14.22
C VAL A 79 0.29 -16.17 -14.52
N LEU A 80 -0.52 -15.64 -15.43
CA LEU A 80 -0.45 -14.22 -15.78
C LEU A 80 -1.06 -13.33 -14.69
N ALA A 81 -2.12 -13.78 -14.01
CA ALA A 81 -2.65 -13.10 -12.84
C ALA A 81 -1.63 -13.07 -11.68
N LEU A 82 -0.77 -14.10 -11.55
CA LEU A 82 0.35 -14.07 -10.61
C LEU A 82 1.30 -12.90 -10.93
N PHE A 83 1.74 -12.77 -12.18
CA PHE A 83 2.62 -11.66 -12.58
C PHE A 83 1.94 -10.30 -12.38
N ALA A 84 0.66 -10.17 -12.74
CA ALA A 84 -0.11 -8.96 -12.49
C ALA A 84 -0.19 -8.62 -10.98
N SER A 85 -0.38 -9.62 -10.11
CA SER A 85 -0.39 -9.40 -8.66
C SER A 85 0.99 -9.05 -8.09
N ILE A 86 2.09 -9.58 -8.63
CA ILE A 86 3.46 -9.16 -8.25
C ILE A 86 3.65 -7.68 -8.59
N VAL A 87 3.25 -7.28 -9.79
CA VAL A 87 3.30 -5.90 -10.28
C VAL A 87 2.49 -4.98 -9.35
N ASP A 88 1.25 -5.36 -9.03
CA ASP A 88 0.35 -4.61 -8.15
C ASP A 88 0.97 -4.39 -6.76
N CYS A 89 1.41 -5.46 -6.10
CA CYS A 89 2.03 -5.38 -4.78
C CYS A 89 3.33 -4.54 -4.79
N THR A 90 4.14 -4.64 -5.84
CA THR A 90 5.42 -3.92 -5.93
C THR A 90 5.22 -2.44 -6.22
N SER A 91 4.26 -2.10 -7.09
CA SER A 91 4.03 -0.72 -7.56
C SER A 91 3.76 0.27 -6.43
N SER A 92 2.92 -0.09 -5.46
CA SER A 92 2.58 0.76 -4.31
C SER A 92 3.80 1.16 -3.49
N VAL A 93 4.82 0.31 -3.43
CA VAL A 93 6.07 0.60 -2.72
C VAL A 93 7.02 1.41 -3.59
N THR A 94 7.20 1.02 -4.86
CA THR A 94 8.20 1.64 -5.74
C THR A 94 7.84 3.07 -6.13
N PHE A 95 6.56 3.37 -6.34
CA PHE A 95 6.13 4.75 -6.59
C PHE A 95 6.29 5.64 -5.35
N ILE A 96 6.02 5.13 -4.16
CA ILE A 96 6.25 5.87 -2.91
C ILE A 96 7.75 6.12 -2.71
N THR A 97 8.61 5.12 -2.95
CA THR A 97 10.06 5.30 -2.83
C THR A 97 10.63 6.23 -3.89
N TYR A 98 10.05 6.25 -5.10
CA TYR A 98 10.41 7.20 -6.15
C TYR A 98 10.12 8.65 -5.76
N LEU A 99 9.04 8.88 -5.01
CA LEU A 99 8.65 10.20 -4.50
C LEU A 99 9.36 10.56 -3.17
N ASN A 100 10.36 9.80 -2.74
CA ASN A 100 11.05 10.07 -1.49
C ASN A 100 11.79 11.42 -1.53
N GLY A 101 11.59 12.25 -0.50
CA GLY A 101 12.17 13.60 -0.43
C GLY A 101 11.37 14.68 -1.18
N MET A 102 10.26 14.33 -1.83
CA MET A 102 9.35 15.29 -2.46
C MET A 102 8.28 15.80 -1.47
N PRO A 103 7.66 16.97 -1.74
CA PRO A 103 6.56 17.49 -0.94
C PRO A 103 5.41 16.49 -0.78
N GLN A 104 4.77 16.50 0.40
CA GLN A 104 3.66 15.59 0.76
C GLN A 104 2.49 15.62 -0.25
N LEU A 105 2.34 16.73 -0.99
CA LEU A 105 1.33 16.88 -2.05
C LEU A 105 1.43 15.79 -3.14
N TYR A 106 2.65 15.39 -3.52
CA TYR A 106 2.85 14.37 -4.56
C TYR A 106 2.44 12.97 -4.08
N VAL A 107 2.73 12.65 -2.81
CA VAL A 107 2.30 11.40 -2.19
C VAL A 107 0.76 11.37 -2.04
N GLY A 108 0.14 12.51 -1.74
CA GLY A 108 -1.31 12.65 -1.75
C GLY A 108 -1.93 12.40 -3.13
N ALA A 109 -1.33 12.92 -4.20
CA ALA A 109 -1.78 12.67 -5.57
C ALA A 109 -1.64 11.18 -5.98
N LEU A 110 -0.58 10.50 -5.51
CA LEU A 110 -0.42 9.07 -5.71
C LEU A 110 -1.55 8.27 -5.06
N HIS A 111 -1.88 8.54 -3.80
CA HIS A 111 -2.98 7.87 -3.10
C HIS A 111 -4.36 8.21 -3.70
N PHE A 112 -4.51 9.41 -4.25
CA PHE A 112 -5.72 9.74 -5.02
C PHE A 112 -5.84 8.86 -6.28
N GLY A 113 -4.73 8.64 -7.00
CA GLY A 113 -4.70 7.69 -8.13
C GLY A 113 -4.99 6.23 -7.72
N GLU A 114 -4.54 5.81 -6.54
CA GLU A 114 -4.88 4.50 -5.96
C GLU A 114 -6.40 4.33 -5.80
N ALA A 115 -7.13 5.38 -5.39
CA ALA A 115 -8.60 5.34 -5.31
C ALA A 115 -9.26 5.16 -6.68
N PHE A 116 -8.74 5.80 -7.73
CA PHE A 116 -9.25 5.63 -9.10
C PHE A 116 -8.98 4.23 -9.66
N SER A 117 -7.96 3.55 -9.15
CA SER A 117 -7.61 2.18 -9.56
C SER A 117 -8.67 1.16 -9.12
N ASP A 118 -9.45 1.43 -8.06
CA ASP A 118 -10.64 0.66 -7.69
C ASP A 118 -11.89 1.11 -8.48
N LEU A 119 -12.01 2.42 -8.75
CA LEU A 119 -13.18 3.02 -9.40
C LEU A 119 -13.36 2.52 -10.84
N VAL A 120 -12.30 2.57 -11.65
CA VAL A 120 -12.38 2.29 -13.09
C VAL A 120 -12.76 0.83 -13.37
N PRO A 121 -12.08 -0.20 -12.80
CA PRO A 121 -12.47 -1.60 -13.00
C PRO A 121 -13.87 -1.89 -12.47
N SER A 122 -14.27 -1.30 -11.34
CA SER A 122 -15.61 -1.51 -10.76
C SER A 122 -16.71 -0.91 -11.63
N THR A 123 -16.48 0.27 -12.21
CA THR A 123 -17.40 0.89 -13.18
C THR A 123 -17.52 0.04 -14.44
N LEU A 124 -16.38 -0.40 -15.01
CA LEU A 124 -16.36 -1.23 -16.21
C LEU A 124 -17.05 -2.58 -15.97
N ALA A 125 -16.84 -3.19 -14.81
CA ALA A 125 -17.51 -4.44 -14.43
C ALA A 125 -19.02 -4.21 -14.25
N LEU A 126 -19.44 -3.10 -13.65
CA LEU A 126 -20.86 -2.75 -13.54
C LEU A 126 -21.52 -2.59 -14.92
N ILE A 127 -20.83 -1.94 -15.87
CA ILE A 127 -21.30 -1.79 -17.25
C ILE A 127 -21.36 -3.14 -17.98
N GLN A 128 -20.34 -3.99 -17.79
CA GLN A 128 -20.28 -5.34 -18.35
C GLN A 128 -21.46 -6.20 -17.91
N GLY A 129 -21.79 -6.10 -16.61
CA GLY A 129 -22.82 -6.92 -15.99
C GLY A 129 -22.44 -8.40 -15.96
N VAL A 130 -23.34 -9.19 -15.37
CA VAL A 130 -23.27 -10.65 -15.40
C VAL A 130 -24.45 -11.20 -16.22
N GLY A 131 -24.25 -12.32 -16.90
CA GLY A 131 -25.35 -13.06 -17.53
C GLY A 131 -26.38 -13.56 -16.51
N SER A 132 -27.52 -14.06 -16.98
CA SER A 132 -28.53 -14.70 -16.11
C SER A 132 -27.94 -15.89 -15.34
N GLU A 133 -28.68 -16.39 -14.34
CA GLU A 133 -28.26 -17.59 -13.61
C GLU A 133 -27.93 -18.75 -14.56
N SER A 134 -26.98 -19.60 -14.16
CA SER A 134 -26.51 -20.69 -15.01
C SER A 134 -27.65 -21.66 -15.33
N GLU A 135 -27.90 -21.89 -16.62
CA GLU A 135 -28.89 -22.85 -17.08
C GLU A 135 -28.25 -24.24 -17.18
N CYS A 136 -28.94 -25.27 -16.73
CA CYS A 136 -28.43 -26.64 -16.79
C CYS A 136 -28.90 -27.30 -18.08
N ILE A 137 -27.99 -27.45 -19.05
CA ILE A 137 -28.29 -28.09 -20.33
C ILE A 137 -27.83 -29.55 -20.35
N ASN A 138 -28.65 -30.42 -20.94
CA ASN A 138 -28.32 -31.82 -21.11
C ASN A 138 -27.41 -31.98 -22.33
N LYS A 139 -26.16 -32.38 -22.12
CA LYS A 139 -25.18 -32.63 -23.18
C LYS A 139 -24.80 -34.11 -23.20
N THR A 140 -24.94 -34.76 -24.36
CA THR A 140 -24.49 -36.13 -24.58
C THR A 140 -22.97 -36.15 -24.76
N VAL A 141 -22.26 -36.79 -23.83
CA VAL A 141 -20.81 -37.02 -23.89
C VAL A 141 -20.60 -38.54 -23.80
N ASN A 142 -20.00 -39.14 -24.83
CA ASN A 142 -19.77 -40.60 -24.92
C ASN A 142 -21.03 -41.44 -24.64
N ASN A 143 -22.17 -41.14 -25.30
CA ASN A 143 -23.47 -41.80 -25.08
C ASN A 143 -24.04 -41.71 -23.64
N THR A 144 -23.42 -40.95 -22.74
CA THR A 144 -23.96 -40.63 -21.42
C THR A 144 -24.52 -39.20 -21.42
N LEU A 145 -25.76 -39.05 -20.97
CA LEU A 145 -26.39 -37.75 -20.80
C LEU A 145 -25.80 -37.09 -19.55
N ARG A 146 -25.03 -36.01 -19.72
CA ARG A 146 -24.47 -35.24 -18.60
C ARG A 146 -25.09 -33.86 -18.56
N VAL A 147 -25.55 -33.47 -17.38
CA VAL A 147 -26.00 -32.11 -17.12
C VAL A 147 -24.77 -31.21 -16.99
N VAL A 148 -24.63 -30.24 -17.90
CA VAL A 148 -23.51 -29.29 -17.91
C VAL A 148 -24.08 -27.88 -17.69
N PRO A 149 -23.47 -27.08 -16.80
CA PRO A 149 -23.88 -25.68 -16.62
C PRO A 149 -23.51 -24.85 -17.84
N PHE A 150 -24.50 -24.19 -18.44
CA PHE A 150 -24.34 -23.14 -19.43
C PHE A 150 -24.36 -21.79 -18.72
N PHE A 151 -23.30 -21.01 -18.89
CA PHE A 151 -23.19 -19.66 -18.34
C PHE A 151 -23.47 -18.64 -19.44
N PRO A 152 -24.59 -17.90 -19.38
CA PRO A 152 -24.91 -16.88 -20.36
C PRO A 152 -23.80 -15.83 -20.43
N PRO A 153 -23.39 -15.37 -21.63
CA PRO A 153 -22.31 -14.41 -21.75
C PRO A 153 -22.71 -13.04 -21.16
N PRO A 154 -21.74 -12.29 -20.60
CA PRO A 154 -21.96 -10.89 -20.23
C PRO A 154 -22.17 -10.00 -21.46
N ARG A 155 -22.54 -8.72 -21.26
CA ARG A 155 -22.84 -7.77 -22.35
C ARG A 155 -21.70 -7.61 -23.36
N PHE A 156 -20.46 -7.71 -22.89
CA PHE A 156 -19.28 -7.76 -23.73
C PHE A 156 -18.24 -8.73 -23.15
N SER A 157 -17.36 -9.24 -24.02
CA SER A 157 -16.42 -10.33 -23.68
C SER A 157 -15.43 -9.97 -22.57
N VAL A 158 -14.93 -10.98 -21.86
CA VAL A 158 -13.86 -10.83 -20.85
C VAL A 158 -12.59 -10.26 -21.48
N SER A 159 -12.24 -10.64 -22.72
CA SER A 159 -11.10 -10.06 -23.43
C SER A 159 -11.24 -8.54 -23.64
N THR A 160 -12.45 -8.07 -24.00
CA THR A 160 -12.72 -6.63 -24.14
C THR A 160 -12.56 -5.90 -22.80
N PHE A 161 -13.04 -6.50 -21.69
CA PHE A 161 -12.84 -5.95 -20.34
C PHE A 161 -11.35 -5.77 -20.02
N ILE A 162 -10.53 -6.79 -20.26
CA ILE A 162 -9.09 -6.74 -19.99
C ILE A 162 -8.38 -5.73 -20.92
N TYR A 163 -8.81 -5.58 -22.17
CA TYR A 163 -8.29 -4.56 -23.07
C TYR A 163 -8.59 -3.13 -22.60
N LEU A 164 -9.78 -2.87 -22.04
CA LEU A 164 -10.10 -1.57 -21.45
C LEU A 164 -9.18 -1.26 -20.26
N LEU A 165 -8.86 -2.24 -19.42
CA LEU A 165 -7.86 -2.07 -18.35
C LEU A 165 -6.44 -1.85 -18.92
N CYS A 166 -6.10 -2.50 -20.03
CA CYS A 166 -4.83 -2.29 -20.72
C CYS A 166 -4.69 -0.83 -21.23
N ILE A 167 -5.77 -0.20 -21.68
CA ILE A 167 -5.77 1.22 -22.10
C ILE A 167 -5.44 2.12 -20.90
N VAL A 168 -6.02 1.84 -19.72
CA VAL A 168 -5.73 2.60 -18.49
C VAL A 168 -4.25 2.47 -18.08
N LEU A 169 -3.68 1.26 -18.19
CA LEU A 169 -2.24 1.04 -17.94
C LEU A 169 -1.34 1.72 -18.99
N LEU A 170 -1.76 1.77 -20.25
CA LEU A 170 -1.02 2.50 -21.28
C LEU A 170 -1.05 4.01 -21.02
N LEU A 171 -2.19 4.54 -20.57
CA LEU A 171 -2.33 5.94 -20.16
C LEU A 171 -1.44 6.24 -18.95
N SER A 172 -1.36 5.35 -17.96
CA SER A 172 -0.48 5.56 -16.79
C SER A 172 1.00 5.50 -17.17
N LEU A 173 1.40 4.60 -18.07
CA LEU A 173 2.76 4.56 -18.63
C LEU A 173 3.10 5.84 -19.39
N THR A 174 2.19 6.31 -20.24
CA THR A 174 2.37 7.55 -21.00
C THR A 174 2.47 8.76 -20.06
N ALA A 175 1.62 8.84 -19.03
CA ALA A 175 1.68 9.89 -18.03
C ALA A 175 2.99 9.87 -17.24
N PHE A 176 3.50 8.69 -16.88
CA PHE A 176 4.79 8.55 -16.21
C PHE A 176 5.96 9.00 -17.10
N ILE A 177 5.96 8.62 -18.38
CA ILE A 177 6.95 9.10 -19.37
C ILE A 177 6.92 10.63 -19.47
N LEU A 178 5.74 11.23 -19.57
CA LEU A 178 5.61 12.69 -19.63
C LEU A 178 6.10 13.38 -18.36
N LEU A 179 5.81 12.81 -17.19
CA LEU A 179 6.24 13.33 -15.90
C LEU A 179 7.77 13.25 -15.71
N ASP A 180 8.39 12.23 -16.29
CA ASP A 180 9.82 11.96 -16.21
C ASP A 180 10.64 12.72 -17.26
N CYS A 181 10.16 12.79 -18.51
CA CYS A 181 10.85 13.44 -19.62
C CYS A 181 10.59 14.95 -19.74
N SER A 182 9.56 15.49 -19.09
CA SER A 182 9.26 16.91 -19.22
C SER A 182 10.37 17.78 -18.61
N PRO A 183 10.77 18.88 -19.28
CA PRO A 183 11.87 19.74 -18.82
C PRO A 183 11.52 20.52 -17.53
N ILE A 184 10.23 20.68 -17.25
CA ILE A 184 9.63 21.26 -16.02
C ILE A 184 9.22 20.14 -15.04
N GLY A 185 9.42 18.87 -15.44
CA GLY A 185 8.89 17.68 -14.79
C GLY A 185 9.57 17.33 -13.47
N LEU A 186 8.83 16.56 -12.68
CA LEU A 186 9.22 16.06 -11.37
C LEU A 186 10.49 15.18 -11.44
N GLY A 187 10.73 14.49 -12.56
CA GLY A 187 11.87 13.59 -12.74
C GLY A 187 13.23 14.25 -12.53
N ARG A 188 13.42 15.48 -13.02
CA ARG A 188 14.70 16.21 -12.87
C ARG A 188 14.96 16.63 -11.42
N PHE A 189 13.92 17.09 -10.72
CA PHE A 189 13.98 17.45 -9.30
C PHE A 189 14.32 16.24 -8.42
N ILE A 190 13.69 15.09 -8.68
CA ILE A 190 13.96 13.84 -7.96
C ILE A 190 15.42 13.40 -8.18
N HIS A 191 15.89 13.44 -9.43
CA HIS A 191 17.27 13.10 -9.76
C HIS A 191 18.28 14.00 -9.04
N GLU A 192 18.04 15.32 -9.02
CA GLU A 192 18.92 16.27 -8.35
C GLU A 192 18.92 16.08 -6.83
N HIS A 193 17.74 15.84 -6.23
CA HIS A 193 17.61 15.56 -4.81
C HIS A 193 18.40 14.29 -4.45
N TYR A 194 18.17 13.18 -5.15
CA TYR A 194 18.87 11.91 -4.95
C TYR A 194 20.39 12.05 -5.04
N ARG A 195 20.88 12.81 -6.04
CA ARG A 195 22.31 13.08 -6.21
C ARG A 195 22.89 13.83 -5.01
N LYS A 196 22.20 14.86 -4.52
CA LYS A 196 22.64 15.64 -3.34
C LYS A 196 22.69 14.77 -2.09
N THR A 197 21.67 13.93 -1.85
CA THR A 197 21.62 13.06 -0.67
C THR A 197 22.74 12.02 -0.69
N ASN A 198 22.98 11.36 -1.83
CA ASN A 198 24.05 10.37 -1.94
C ASN A 198 25.44 10.99 -1.78
N PHE A 199 25.67 12.19 -2.32
CA PHE A 199 26.95 12.90 -2.14
C PHE A 199 27.22 13.21 -0.66
N ILE A 200 26.20 13.61 0.11
CA ILE A 200 26.33 13.85 1.56
C ILE A 200 26.66 12.54 2.30
N VAL A 201 26.00 11.44 1.94
CA VAL A 201 26.26 10.12 2.57
C VAL A 201 27.68 9.64 2.27
N GLU A 202 28.15 9.79 1.03
CA GLU A 202 29.52 9.43 0.64
C GLU A 202 30.57 10.30 1.34
N SER A 203 30.30 11.61 1.47
CA SER A 203 31.13 12.54 2.24
C SER A 203 31.22 12.14 3.73
N ASN A 204 30.08 11.82 4.37
CA ASN A 204 30.05 11.40 5.77
C ASN A 204 30.73 10.04 6.01
N ALA A 205 30.59 9.09 5.07
CA ALA A 205 31.30 7.81 5.14
C ALA A 205 32.82 8.00 5.05
N ASN A 206 33.27 8.90 4.17
CA ASN A 206 34.67 9.27 4.06
C ASN A 206 35.17 9.96 5.34
N ILE A 207 34.41 10.90 5.92
CA ILE A 207 34.74 11.54 7.21
C ILE A 207 34.84 10.51 8.34
N HIS A 208 33.91 9.55 8.46
CA HIS A 208 33.98 8.50 9.47
C HIS A 208 35.18 7.56 9.27
N SER A 209 35.54 7.24 8.03
CA SER A 209 36.74 6.45 7.71
C SER A 209 38.04 7.21 8.07
N ILE A 210 38.06 8.53 7.86
CA ILE A 210 39.17 9.40 8.26
C ILE A 210 39.28 9.46 9.78
N ASN A 211 38.15 9.56 10.49
CA ASN A 211 38.12 9.66 11.94
C ASN A 211 38.57 8.35 12.65
N HIS A 212 38.29 7.18 12.05
CA HIS A 212 38.78 5.90 12.57
C HIS A 212 40.30 5.73 12.36
N ASN A 213 40.81 6.17 11.21
CA ASN A 213 42.24 6.12 10.90
C ASN A 213 43.06 7.18 11.69
N SER A 214 42.48 8.34 11.98
CA SER A 214 43.12 9.38 12.80
C SER A 214 43.09 9.02 14.29
N LEU A 215 42.02 8.37 14.79
CA LEU A 215 41.94 7.91 16.18
C LEU A 215 42.95 6.79 16.50
N GLU A 216 43.25 5.92 15.52
CA GLU A 216 44.34 4.94 15.66
C GLU A 216 45.74 5.58 15.60
N ARG A 217 45.96 6.63 14.78
CA ARG A 217 47.20 7.41 14.83
C ARG A 217 47.37 8.18 16.14
N PHE A 218 46.29 8.70 16.71
CA PHE A 218 46.31 9.41 18.00
C PHE A 218 46.61 8.49 19.19
N LYS A 219 46.25 7.21 19.12
CA LYS A 219 46.63 6.20 20.14
C LYS A 219 48.10 5.77 20.06
N SER A 220 48.79 6.04 18.95
CA SER A 220 50.18 5.63 18.75
C SER A 220 51.22 6.71 19.11
N ASN A 221 50.83 7.98 19.25
CA ASN A 221 51.75 9.05 19.65
C ASN A 221 51.32 9.67 20.98
N GLY A 222 51.70 9.03 22.07
CA GLY A 222 51.77 9.67 23.37
C GLY A 222 53.00 10.59 23.43
N ASN A 223 52.82 11.88 23.17
CA ASN A 223 53.40 13.01 23.91
C ASN A 223 53.23 14.35 23.18
N GLN A 224 52.76 15.33 23.95
CA GLN A 224 52.78 16.79 23.80
C GLN A 224 53.28 17.41 22.47
N HIS A 225 52.39 18.08 21.73
CA HIS A 225 52.41 19.54 21.55
C HIS A 225 51.15 19.97 20.78
N ILE A 226 50.45 20.99 21.27
CA ILE A 226 49.37 21.65 20.53
C ILE A 226 50.04 22.47 19.42
N SER A 227 49.85 22.08 18.16
CA SER A 227 50.24 22.87 16.99
C SER A 227 49.02 23.61 16.45
N ASN A 228 49.18 24.92 16.30
CA ASN A 228 48.17 25.89 15.85
C ASN A 228 47.62 25.63 14.43
N ASP A 229 48.18 24.69 13.68
CA ASP A 229 47.74 24.34 12.31
C ASP A 229 46.33 23.73 12.26
N THR A 230 45.80 23.28 13.40
CA THR A 230 44.42 22.74 13.47
C THR A 230 43.35 23.84 13.60
N PHE A 231 43.73 25.04 14.01
CA PHE A 231 42.79 26.16 14.18
C PHE A 231 42.51 26.87 12.85
N GLU A 232 43.47 26.85 11.92
CA GLU A 232 43.34 27.51 10.61
C GLU A 232 42.50 26.68 9.60
N TYR A 233 42.35 25.36 9.82
CA TYR A 233 41.47 24.54 9.00
C TYR A 233 40.00 24.61 9.43
N ILE A 234 39.73 24.89 10.72
CA ILE A 234 38.36 25.02 11.26
C ILE A 234 37.73 26.36 10.85
N GLN A 235 38.55 27.39 10.58
CA GLN A 235 38.06 28.70 10.15
C GLN A 235 37.67 28.77 8.66
N ASN A 236 38.02 27.76 7.87
CA ASN A 236 37.65 27.65 6.45
C ASN A 236 36.48 26.70 6.19
N VAL A 237 35.84 26.15 7.23
CA VAL A 237 34.62 25.35 7.07
C VAL A 237 33.42 26.28 7.09
N ASP A 238 32.80 26.41 5.92
CA ASP A 238 31.58 27.19 5.69
C ASP A 238 30.52 26.92 6.78
N VAL A 239 29.92 27.97 7.34
CA VAL A 239 28.92 27.90 8.44
C VAL A 239 27.71 27.03 8.08
N SER A 240 27.46 26.82 6.78
CA SER A 240 26.45 25.90 6.26
C SER A 240 26.76 24.42 6.55
N VAL A 241 28.03 24.04 6.71
CA VAL A 241 28.49 22.68 6.99
C VAL A 241 28.35 22.36 8.48
N LEU A 242 28.58 23.33 9.37
CA LEU A 242 28.40 23.14 10.82
C LEU A 242 26.92 22.92 11.18
N TYR A 243 26.01 23.61 10.48
CA TYR A 243 24.57 23.40 10.62
C TYR A 243 24.12 22.02 10.10
N GLN A 244 24.78 21.48 9.07
CA GLN A 244 24.54 20.10 8.62
C GLN A 244 25.15 19.04 9.54
N ILE A 245 26.30 19.31 10.15
CA ILE A 245 26.95 18.39 11.10
C ILE A 245 26.07 18.19 12.34
N GLU A 246 25.43 19.26 12.83
CA GLU A 246 24.49 19.19 13.96
C GLU A 246 23.25 18.35 13.63
N GLN A 247 22.77 18.37 12.37
CA GLN A 247 21.72 17.46 11.90
C GLN A 247 22.19 16.00 11.78
N THR A 248 23.48 15.74 11.54
CA THR A 248 24.04 14.39 11.43
C THR A 248 24.41 13.74 12.77
N VAL A 249 24.76 14.52 13.80
CA VAL A 249 24.91 14.01 15.18
C VAL A 249 23.56 13.51 15.72
N GLN A 250 22.45 14.10 15.26
CA GLN A 250 21.10 13.58 15.52
C GLN A 250 20.87 12.18 14.92
N SER A 251 21.53 11.85 13.79
CA SER A 251 21.39 10.57 13.09
C SER A 251 22.21 9.44 13.72
N GLN A 252 23.32 9.74 14.39
CA GLN A 252 24.09 8.70 15.08
C GLN A 252 23.39 8.21 16.37
N ASN A 253 22.53 9.04 16.97
CA ASN A 253 21.57 8.61 17.98
C ASN A 253 20.48 7.69 17.40
N ASP A 254 20.23 7.66 16.08
CA ASP A 254 19.21 6.80 15.48
C ASP A 254 19.54 5.29 15.55
N VAL A 255 20.82 4.91 15.72
CA VAL A 255 21.20 3.50 15.95
C VAL A 255 20.77 3.03 17.34
N ASN A 256 20.79 3.92 18.34
CA ASN A 256 20.20 3.67 19.65
C ASN A 256 18.66 3.85 19.68
N ILE A 257 18.06 4.47 18.66
CA ILE A 257 16.59 4.62 18.51
C ILE A 257 15.91 3.32 18.06
N THR A 258 16.65 2.25 17.75
CA THR A 258 16.07 0.89 17.69
C THR A 258 15.45 0.46 19.03
N LYS A 259 15.79 1.12 20.16
CA LYS A 259 15.19 0.87 21.48
C LYS A 259 14.01 1.76 21.87
N GLN A 260 13.52 2.66 21.01
CA GLN A 260 12.38 3.51 21.39
C GLN A 260 11.43 3.76 20.22
N PHE A 261 10.92 2.67 19.64
CA PHE A 261 9.67 2.73 18.88
C PHE A 261 8.56 3.23 19.81
N GLY A 262 8.15 4.48 19.66
CA GLY A 262 7.02 5.01 20.41
C GLY A 262 5.77 4.14 20.22
N PRO A 263 4.91 3.97 21.25
CA PRO A 263 3.72 3.12 21.19
C PRO A 263 2.78 3.46 20.02
N ASN A 264 2.88 4.69 19.50
CA ASN A 264 2.03 5.22 18.43
C ASN A 264 2.27 4.58 17.05
N ILE A 265 3.51 4.23 16.70
CA ILE A 265 3.82 3.61 15.40
C ILE A 265 3.43 2.13 15.39
N PHE A 266 3.67 1.47 16.53
CA PHE A 266 3.34 0.06 16.70
C PHE A 266 1.84 -0.20 16.48
N LEU A 267 0.98 0.60 17.12
CA LEU A 267 -0.46 0.49 16.96
C LEU A 267 -0.91 0.72 15.51
N SER A 268 -0.40 1.75 14.84
CA SER A 268 -0.73 2.00 13.43
C SER A 268 -0.32 0.83 12.52
N CYS A 269 0.85 0.24 12.75
CA CYS A 269 1.31 -0.91 11.99
C CYS A 269 0.43 -2.14 12.23
N LEU A 270 0.05 -2.39 13.48
CA LEU A 270 -0.87 -3.48 13.84
C LEU A 270 -2.22 -3.32 13.15
N LEU A 271 -2.80 -2.11 13.17
CA LEU A 271 -4.06 -1.82 12.49
C LEU A 271 -3.94 -1.98 10.96
N ILE A 272 -2.83 -1.53 10.35
CA ILE A 272 -2.56 -1.77 8.92
C ILE A 272 -2.47 -3.26 8.61
N ILE A 273 -1.79 -4.06 9.45
CA ILE A 273 -1.69 -5.51 9.28
C ILE A 273 -3.09 -6.13 9.33
N TYR A 274 -3.92 -5.76 10.32
CA TYR A 274 -5.31 -6.24 10.44
C TYR A 274 -6.16 -5.91 9.20
N ILE A 275 -6.15 -4.65 8.75
CA ILE A 275 -6.90 -4.20 7.58
C ILE A 275 -6.44 -4.95 6.34
N SER A 276 -5.12 -5.06 6.16
CA SER A 276 -4.55 -5.66 4.95
C SER A 276 -4.76 -7.17 4.90
N ALA A 277 -4.64 -7.85 6.05
CA ALA A 277 -4.97 -9.26 6.18
C ALA A 277 -6.44 -9.54 5.87
N SER A 278 -7.34 -8.69 6.35
CA SER A 278 -8.77 -8.85 6.11
C SER A 278 -9.14 -8.51 4.67
N ASN A 279 -8.79 -7.31 4.20
CA ASN A 279 -9.27 -6.73 2.94
C ASN A 279 -8.64 -7.36 1.69
N TYR A 280 -7.35 -7.68 1.71
CA TYR A 280 -6.63 -8.20 0.54
C TYR A 280 -6.41 -9.71 0.57
N GLY A 281 -6.53 -10.34 1.74
CA GLY A 281 -6.22 -11.75 1.94
C GLY A 281 -7.46 -12.60 2.26
N PHE A 282 -7.98 -12.45 3.47
CA PHE A 282 -9.00 -13.35 4.03
C PHE A 282 -10.37 -13.17 3.38
N LEU A 283 -10.87 -11.93 3.31
CA LEU A 283 -12.24 -11.67 2.82
C LEU A 283 -12.44 -12.01 1.35
N PRO A 284 -11.55 -11.64 0.40
CA PRO A 284 -11.71 -12.03 -1.00
C PRO A 284 -11.82 -13.55 -1.20
N ALA A 285 -11.21 -14.34 -0.31
CA ALA A 285 -11.26 -15.79 -0.33
C ALA A 285 -12.66 -16.37 -0.08
N ILE A 286 -13.43 -15.70 0.78
CA ILE A 286 -14.76 -16.15 1.22
C ILE A 286 -15.90 -15.45 0.47
N GLN A 287 -15.59 -14.41 -0.31
CA GLN A 287 -16.58 -13.55 -0.98
C GLN A 287 -17.53 -14.32 -1.90
N SER A 288 -16.99 -15.28 -2.67
CA SER A 288 -17.81 -16.16 -3.51
C SER A 288 -18.78 -16.99 -2.68
N TYR A 289 -18.36 -17.48 -1.51
CA TYR A 289 -19.20 -18.30 -0.65
C TYR A 289 -20.32 -17.50 0.03
N SER A 290 -20.06 -16.24 0.40
CA SER A 290 -21.05 -15.37 1.05
C SER A 290 -22.12 -14.84 0.09
N CYS A 291 -21.76 -14.51 -1.15
CA CYS A 291 -22.68 -13.81 -2.07
C CYS A 291 -23.17 -14.68 -3.22
N ALA A 292 -22.33 -15.56 -3.79
CA ALA A 292 -22.75 -16.37 -4.94
C ALA A 292 -23.79 -17.44 -4.54
N ALA A 293 -23.92 -17.75 -3.25
CA ALA A 293 -24.99 -18.58 -2.70
C ALA A 293 -26.39 -17.98 -2.98
N TYR A 294 -26.51 -16.65 -2.92
CA TYR A 294 -27.73 -15.90 -3.26
C TYR A 294 -27.96 -15.71 -4.76
N GLY A 295 -26.98 -16.01 -5.61
CA GLY A 295 -27.05 -15.85 -7.07
C GLY A 295 -25.84 -15.12 -7.66
N SER A 296 -25.64 -15.27 -8.98
CA SER A 296 -24.55 -14.64 -9.72
C SER A 296 -24.65 -13.11 -9.72
N LEU A 297 -25.87 -12.56 -9.83
CA LEU A 297 -26.13 -11.12 -9.78
C LEU A 297 -25.75 -10.51 -8.42
N THR A 298 -26.08 -11.18 -7.31
CA THR A 298 -25.75 -10.72 -5.96
C THR A 298 -24.23 -10.64 -5.77
N TYR A 299 -23.50 -11.67 -6.21
CA TYR A 299 -22.03 -11.65 -6.18
C TYR A 299 -21.44 -10.52 -7.03
N HIS A 300 -21.93 -10.35 -8.26
CA HIS A 300 -21.48 -9.30 -9.16
C HIS A 300 -21.70 -7.91 -8.55
N LEU A 301 -22.92 -7.60 -8.10
CA LEU A 301 -23.25 -6.32 -7.48
C LEU A 301 -22.46 -6.06 -6.20
N ALA A 302 -22.25 -7.08 -5.37
CA ALA A 302 -21.44 -6.94 -4.15
C ALA A 302 -19.99 -6.55 -4.48
N VAL A 303 -19.36 -7.18 -5.48
CA VAL A 303 -18.00 -6.84 -5.92
C VAL A 303 -17.94 -5.42 -6.50
N THR A 304 -18.83 -5.09 -7.44
CA THR A 304 -18.75 -3.82 -8.18
C THR A 304 -19.17 -2.62 -7.34
N LEU A 305 -20.27 -2.71 -6.58
CA LEU A 305 -20.75 -1.58 -5.77
C LEU A 305 -19.82 -1.31 -4.59
N SER A 306 -19.30 -2.36 -3.93
CA SER A 306 -18.36 -2.16 -2.83
C SER A 306 -17.02 -1.56 -3.29
N GLY A 307 -16.55 -1.89 -4.49
CA GLY A 307 -15.39 -1.25 -5.11
C GLY A 307 -15.62 0.23 -5.44
N LEU A 308 -16.76 0.58 -6.05
CA LEU A 308 -17.15 1.97 -6.31
C LEU A 308 -17.25 2.79 -5.01
N CYS A 309 -17.97 2.28 -4.01
CA CYS A 309 -18.14 2.95 -2.73
C CYS A 309 -16.81 3.11 -1.97
N SER A 310 -15.90 2.12 -2.06
CA SER A 310 -14.55 2.19 -1.50
C SER A 310 -13.77 3.39 -2.03
N ALA A 311 -13.74 3.57 -3.36
CA ALA A 311 -13.04 4.68 -4.00
C ALA A 311 -13.60 6.05 -3.55
N ILE A 312 -14.94 6.19 -3.53
CA ILE A 312 -15.61 7.41 -3.06
C ILE A 312 -15.25 7.69 -1.60
N MET A 313 -15.26 6.67 -0.74
CA MET A 313 -14.92 6.80 0.67
C MET A 313 -13.46 7.17 0.90
N THR A 314 -12.52 6.68 0.09
CA THR A 314 -11.11 7.10 0.17
C THR A 314 -10.96 8.59 -0.13
N VAL A 315 -11.60 9.10 -1.18
CA VAL A 315 -11.57 10.53 -1.51
C VAL A 315 -12.20 11.38 -0.41
N LEU A 316 -13.39 10.98 0.06
CA LEU A 316 -14.10 11.66 1.15
C LEU A 316 -13.26 11.67 2.43
N THR A 317 -12.65 10.54 2.79
CA THR A 317 -11.81 10.44 3.99
C THR A 317 -10.59 11.33 3.88
N THR A 318 -9.90 11.35 2.73
CA THR A 318 -8.75 12.25 2.51
C THR A 318 -9.15 13.72 2.71
N PHE A 319 -10.31 14.14 2.17
CA PHE A 319 -10.82 15.49 2.37
C PHE A 319 -11.13 15.80 3.84
N LEU A 320 -11.84 14.89 4.53
CA LEU A 320 -12.18 15.05 5.95
C LEU A 320 -10.94 15.12 6.84
N VAL A 321 -9.92 14.30 6.58
CA VAL A 321 -8.66 14.30 7.34
C VAL A 321 -7.91 15.60 7.13
N ASN A 322 -7.81 16.10 5.89
CA ASN A 322 -7.17 17.38 5.60
C ASN A 322 -7.90 18.55 6.29
N HIS A 323 -9.24 18.54 6.27
CA HIS A 323 -10.04 19.53 6.98
C HIS A 323 -9.76 19.49 8.49
N TYR A 324 -9.80 18.30 9.08
CA TYR A 324 -9.56 18.10 10.50
C TYR A 324 -8.16 18.55 10.93
N CYS A 325 -7.12 18.23 10.15
CA CYS A 325 -5.75 18.68 10.42
C CYS A 325 -5.61 20.21 10.34
N ARG A 326 -6.29 20.87 9.39
CA ARG A 326 -6.25 22.33 9.25
C ARG A 326 -6.91 23.04 10.42
N GLU A 327 -8.05 22.54 10.88
CA GLU A 327 -8.80 23.09 12.02
C GLU A 327 -7.99 23.01 13.32
N ILE A 328 -7.27 21.91 13.53
CA ILE A 328 -6.38 21.75 14.68
C ILE A 328 -5.17 22.68 14.59
N GLY A 329 -4.54 22.82 13.43
CA GLY A 329 -3.45 23.76 13.23
C GLY A 329 -3.83 25.20 13.61
N SER A 330 -5.03 25.65 13.23
CA SER A 330 -5.51 26.99 13.60
C SER A 330 -5.81 27.15 15.11
N THR A 331 -6.17 26.06 15.78
CA THR A 331 -6.43 26.07 17.23
C THR A 331 -5.12 26.10 18.02
N ASP A 332 -4.11 25.37 17.56
CA ASP A 332 -2.77 25.37 18.19
C ASP A 332 -2.09 26.74 18.01
N GLU A 333 -2.20 27.37 16.85
CA GLU A 333 -1.61 28.69 16.58
C GLU A 333 -2.19 29.79 17.47
N SER A 334 -3.53 29.85 17.60
CA SER A 334 -4.18 30.80 18.52
C SER A 334 -3.89 30.52 20.00
N THR A 335 -3.76 29.24 20.39
CA THR A 335 -3.41 28.87 21.77
C THR A 335 -1.95 29.21 22.08
N PHE A 336 -1.05 29.03 21.11
CA PHE A 336 0.36 29.39 21.22
C PHE A 336 0.55 30.91 21.29
N GLU A 337 -0.16 31.69 20.47
CA GLU A 337 -0.16 33.16 20.56
C GLU A 337 -0.62 33.64 21.95
N ASN A 338 -1.67 33.05 22.50
CA ASN A 338 -2.18 33.36 23.84
C ASN A 338 -1.20 32.96 24.97
N LEU A 339 -0.49 31.84 24.82
CA LEU A 339 0.57 31.44 25.75
C LEU A 339 1.79 32.35 25.64
N GLN A 340 2.13 32.81 24.43
CA GLN A 340 3.25 33.70 24.19
C GLN A 340 2.98 35.12 24.71
N THR A 341 1.74 35.62 24.61
CA THR A 341 1.34 36.90 25.24
C THR A 341 1.35 36.81 26.76
N MET A 342 0.79 35.75 27.36
CA MET A 342 0.89 35.54 28.81
C MET A 342 2.35 35.41 29.29
N ASN A 343 3.20 34.72 28.53
CA ASN A 343 4.62 34.59 28.88
C ASN A 343 5.37 35.93 28.77
N ARG A 344 4.98 36.80 27.83
CA ARG A 344 5.55 38.16 27.71
C ARG A 344 5.20 39.03 28.91
N GLU A 345 3.96 38.92 29.42
CA GLU A 345 3.53 39.59 30.66
C GLU A 345 4.24 39.04 31.91
N LEU A 346 4.51 37.74 31.96
CA LEU A 346 5.25 37.10 33.06
C LEU A 346 6.77 37.38 33.02
N ASN A 347 7.37 37.56 31.84
CA ASN A 347 8.79 37.91 31.70
C ASN A 347 9.09 39.34 32.16
N GLU A 348 8.11 40.26 32.14
CA GLU A 348 8.24 41.57 32.79
C GLU A 348 8.33 41.47 34.33
N GLN A 349 7.96 40.32 34.92
CA GLN A 349 8.04 40.04 36.36
C GLN A 349 9.25 39.17 36.79
N ASN A 350 10.25 38.98 35.92
CA ASN A 350 11.54 38.36 36.26
C ASN A 350 11.48 36.89 36.76
N GLN A 351 10.56 36.07 36.23
CA GLN A 351 10.59 34.61 36.39
C GLN A 351 10.76 33.89 35.04
N ILE A 352 11.99 33.44 34.77
CA ILE A 352 12.31 32.64 33.59
C ILE A 352 11.83 31.20 33.82
N CYS A 353 10.73 30.81 33.20
CA CYS A 353 10.27 29.42 33.14
C CYS A 353 10.61 28.80 31.77
N TYR A 354 11.35 27.69 31.77
CA TYR A 354 11.65 26.91 30.57
C TYR A 354 10.41 26.13 30.11
N ILE A 355 9.65 26.73 29.20
CA ILE A 355 8.48 26.10 28.59
C ILE A 355 8.93 25.28 27.36
N GLN A 356 9.39 24.05 27.60
CA GLN A 356 9.58 23.00 26.58
C GLN A 356 8.48 21.91 26.65
N LYS A 357 7.47 22.08 27.53
CA LYS A 357 6.52 21.02 27.91
C LYS A 357 5.08 21.09 27.31
N PRO A 358 4.56 22.18 26.75
CA PRO A 358 3.15 22.23 26.30
C PRO A 358 2.96 21.53 24.93
N ASP A 359 3.90 21.67 24.00
CA ASP A 359 3.80 21.08 22.65
C ASP A 359 3.78 19.54 22.68
N ILE A 360 4.52 18.95 23.62
CA ILE A 360 4.61 17.49 23.81
C ILE A 360 3.33 16.92 24.42
N ILE A 361 2.68 17.66 25.34
CA ILE A 361 1.44 17.22 26.00
C ILE A 361 0.23 17.35 25.06
N MET A 362 0.17 18.44 24.29
CA MET A 362 -0.88 18.69 23.32
C MET A 362 -0.83 17.68 22.15
N SER A 363 0.36 17.41 21.62
CA SER A 363 0.56 16.39 20.57
C SER A 363 0.26 14.96 21.05
N ASN A 364 0.58 14.61 22.31
CA ASN A 364 0.23 13.30 22.88
C ASN A 364 -1.28 13.11 23.10
N THR A 365 -1.99 14.18 23.47
CA THR A 365 -3.45 14.11 23.67
C THR A 365 -4.18 14.00 22.33
N TYR A 366 -3.72 14.74 21.32
CA TYR A 366 -4.20 14.66 19.95
C TYR A 366 -4.00 13.27 19.33
N THR A 367 -2.78 12.74 19.41
CA THR A 367 -2.46 11.40 18.88
C THR A 367 -3.26 10.30 19.57
N ARG A 368 -3.50 10.40 20.88
CA ARG A 368 -4.35 9.46 21.62
C ARG A 368 -5.82 9.55 21.22
N SER A 369 -6.35 10.75 21.00
CA SER A 369 -7.71 10.96 20.48
C SER A 369 -7.88 10.33 19.10
N LEU A 370 -6.90 10.53 18.22
CA LEU A 370 -6.86 9.95 16.89
C LEU A 370 -6.84 8.41 16.92
N GLN A 371 -6.00 7.83 17.78
CA GLN A 371 -5.93 6.38 17.98
C GLN A 371 -7.24 5.79 18.48
N ASN A 372 -7.91 6.45 19.43
CA ASN A 372 -9.22 6.01 19.90
C ASN A 372 -10.24 5.96 18.76
N LYS A 373 -10.24 6.94 17.86
CA LYS A 373 -11.11 6.93 16.67
C LYS A 373 -10.78 5.76 15.73
N TRP A 374 -9.49 5.49 15.50
CA TRP A 374 -9.06 4.34 14.69
C TRP A 374 -9.47 2.99 15.28
N ILE A 375 -9.30 2.83 16.60
CA ILE A 375 -9.72 1.62 17.33
C ILE A 375 -11.23 1.47 17.24
N SER A 376 -12.01 2.54 17.44
CA SER A 376 -13.47 2.51 17.32
C SER A 376 -13.92 2.08 15.93
N ILE A 377 -13.35 2.63 14.85
CA ILE A 377 -13.66 2.23 13.47
C ILE A 377 -13.28 0.76 13.25
N SER A 378 -12.14 0.32 13.78
CA SER A 378 -11.70 -1.08 13.69
C SER A 378 -12.67 -2.03 14.40
N LEU A 379 -13.15 -1.67 15.59
CA LEU A 379 -14.14 -2.45 16.33
C LEU A 379 -15.48 -2.50 15.60
N ILE A 380 -15.95 -1.37 15.06
CA ILE A 380 -17.18 -1.30 14.26
C ILE A 380 -17.07 -2.20 13.02
N SER A 381 -15.90 -2.28 12.38
CA SER A 381 -15.68 -3.13 11.20
C SER A 381 -15.82 -4.63 11.47
N LEU A 382 -15.67 -5.08 12.72
CA LEU A 382 -15.80 -6.50 13.06
C LEU A 382 -17.23 -7.02 12.89
N LEU A 383 -18.25 -6.16 13.07
CA LEU A 383 -19.66 -6.55 12.97
C LEU A 383 -20.04 -7.01 11.55
N PRO A 384 -19.83 -6.22 10.48
CA PRO A 384 -20.14 -6.68 9.13
C PRO A 384 -19.18 -7.79 8.67
N VAL A 385 -17.93 -7.83 9.14
CA VAL A 385 -17.00 -8.95 8.88
C VAL A 385 -17.55 -10.25 9.45
N ALA A 386 -17.99 -10.27 10.71
CA ALA A 386 -18.58 -11.45 11.34
C ALA A 386 -19.85 -11.90 10.60
N TYR A 387 -20.68 -10.95 10.15
CA TYR A 387 -21.87 -11.27 9.37
C TYR A 387 -21.54 -11.91 8.00
N VAL A 388 -20.53 -11.41 7.28
CA VAL A 388 -20.09 -12.02 6.01
C VAL A 388 -19.49 -13.41 6.23
N VAL A 389 -18.72 -13.62 7.30
CA VAL A 389 -18.22 -14.95 7.67
C VAL A 389 -19.36 -15.91 7.99
N TYR A 390 -20.38 -15.44 8.72
CA TYR A 390 -21.60 -16.21 8.96
C TYR A 390 -22.32 -16.59 7.65
N LEU A 391 -22.50 -15.65 6.73
CA LEU A 391 -23.07 -15.93 5.41
C LEU A 391 -22.24 -16.95 4.61
N ALA A 392 -20.91 -16.83 4.63
CA ALA A 392 -20.03 -17.78 3.98
C ALA A 392 -20.15 -19.19 4.59
N SER A 393 -20.23 -19.30 5.92
CA SER A 393 -20.40 -20.57 6.63
C SER A 393 -21.76 -21.22 6.41
N SER A 394 -22.79 -20.42 6.11
CA SER A 394 -24.14 -20.88 5.78
C SER A 394 -24.27 -21.35 4.33
N SER A 395 -23.24 -21.15 3.49
CA SER A 395 -23.20 -21.64 2.11
C SER A 395 -23.18 -23.18 2.10
N PRO A 396 -24.04 -23.88 1.33
CA PRO A 396 -24.71 -23.41 0.10
C PRO A 396 -26.16 -22.90 0.27
N ASN A 397 -26.75 -23.04 1.46
CA ASN A 397 -28.15 -22.69 1.73
C ASN A 397 -28.20 -21.41 2.60
N PRO A 398 -28.09 -20.23 1.99
CA PRO A 398 -28.03 -18.99 2.76
C PRO A 398 -29.36 -18.75 3.50
N PRO A 399 -29.37 -17.97 4.59
CA PRO A 399 -30.58 -17.72 5.37
C PRO A 399 -31.68 -17.12 4.49
N TYR A 400 -32.85 -17.78 4.51
CA TYR A 400 -33.97 -17.48 3.64
C TYR A 400 -34.75 -16.27 4.16
N LEU A 401 -34.27 -15.09 3.82
CA LEU A 401 -34.89 -13.79 4.14
C LEU A 401 -35.59 -13.18 2.91
N GLY A 402 -35.96 -14.02 1.92
CA GLY A 402 -36.42 -13.54 0.61
C GLY A 402 -35.38 -12.63 -0.06
N GLY A 403 -35.83 -11.58 -0.75
CA GLY A 403 -34.94 -10.60 -1.40
C GLY A 403 -34.10 -9.75 -0.43
N PHE A 404 -34.44 -9.76 0.87
CA PHE A 404 -33.67 -9.04 1.88
C PHE A 404 -32.29 -9.68 2.13
N GLY A 405 -32.17 -11.01 1.99
CA GLY A 405 -30.90 -11.71 2.21
C GLY A 405 -29.82 -11.35 1.18
N SER A 406 -30.19 -11.20 -0.10
CA SER A 406 -29.28 -10.72 -1.14
C SER A 406 -28.86 -9.27 -0.91
N ALA A 407 -29.81 -8.40 -0.53
CA ALA A 407 -29.55 -6.99 -0.27
C ALA A 407 -28.64 -6.79 0.95
N SER A 408 -28.87 -7.52 2.05
CA SER A 408 -28.05 -7.45 3.26
C SER A 408 -26.63 -7.92 3.02
N ALA A 409 -26.42 -8.95 2.19
CA ALA A 409 -25.09 -9.40 1.79
C ALA A 409 -24.34 -8.30 1.03
N ILE A 410 -24.98 -7.64 0.06
CA ILE A 410 -24.39 -6.54 -0.71
C ILE A 410 -24.03 -5.36 0.22
N LEU A 411 -24.95 -4.95 1.09
CA LEU A 411 -24.73 -3.86 2.04
C LEU A 411 -23.59 -4.16 3.02
N ALA A 412 -23.45 -5.40 3.48
CA ALA A 412 -22.36 -5.79 4.35
C ALA A 412 -21.00 -5.66 3.66
N TRP A 413 -20.87 -6.08 2.40
CA TRP A 413 -19.64 -5.89 1.62
C TRP A 413 -19.31 -4.43 1.37
N ILE A 414 -20.31 -3.60 1.06
CA ILE A 414 -20.14 -2.15 0.94
C ILE A 414 -19.63 -1.58 2.27
N ALA A 415 -20.26 -1.91 3.39
CA ALA A 415 -19.86 -1.42 4.70
C ALA A 415 -18.42 -1.80 5.06
N ILE A 416 -18.02 -3.06 4.84
CA ILE A 416 -16.64 -3.52 5.09
C ILE A 416 -15.65 -2.72 4.26
N ARG A 417 -15.87 -2.62 2.94
CA ARG A 417 -14.95 -1.93 2.03
C ARG A 417 -14.83 -0.45 2.39
N CYS A 418 -15.94 0.22 2.69
CA CYS A 418 -15.94 1.62 3.13
C CYS A 418 -15.17 1.83 4.44
N LEU A 419 -15.44 1.01 5.48
CA LEU A 419 -14.77 1.14 6.78
C LEU A 419 -13.26 0.91 6.68
N PHE A 420 -12.85 -0.11 5.93
CA PHE A 420 -11.43 -0.41 5.71
C PHE A 420 -10.74 0.64 4.83
N ALA A 421 -11.41 1.16 3.80
CA ALA A 421 -10.89 2.24 2.97
C ALA A 421 -10.66 3.51 3.80
N SER A 422 -11.64 3.90 4.62
CA SER A 422 -11.52 5.06 5.51
C SER A 422 -10.41 4.89 6.54
N LEU A 423 -10.36 3.74 7.22
CA LEU A 423 -9.35 3.48 8.24
C LEU A 423 -7.93 3.47 7.64
N ARG A 424 -7.74 2.79 6.50
CA ARG A 424 -6.46 2.75 5.78
C ARG A 424 -6.01 4.16 5.39
N THR A 425 -6.89 4.93 4.75
CA THR A 425 -6.59 6.28 4.25
C THR A 425 -6.20 7.20 5.40
N TRP A 426 -6.93 7.16 6.51
CA TRP A 426 -6.66 8.01 7.67
C TRP A 426 -5.31 7.68 8.32
N ILE A 427 -5.01 6.39 8.50
CA ILE A 427 -3.72 5.96 9.06
C ILE A 427 -2.58 6.38 8.13
N TRP A 428 -2.70 6.13 6.82
CA TRP A 428 -1.67 6.50 5.83
C TRP A 428 -1.39 8.01 5.81
N MET A 429 -2.44 8.84 5.78
CA MET A 429 -2.30 10.30 5.83
C MET A 429 -1.66 10.77 7.13
N SER A 430 -2.01 10.17 8.26
CA SER A 430 -1.40 10.49 9.56
C SER A 430 0.09 10.13 9.62
N LEU A 431 0.49 8.98 9.06
CA LEU A 431 1.90 8.61 8.93
C LEU A 431 2.66 9.51 7.96
N SER A 432 2.03 9.91 6.85
CA SER A 432 2.61 10.80 5.85
C SER A 432 2.77 12.23 6.35
N SER A 433 1.85 12.74 7.18
CA SER A 433 1.92 14.09 7.74
C SER A 433 3.16 14.31 8.61
N HIS A 434 3.62 13.28 9.32
CA HIS A 434 4.80 13.33 10.20
C HIS A 434 6.10 12.87 9.50
N SER A 435 6.15 12.94 8.17
CA SER A 435 7.18 12.35 7.30
C SER A 435 8.52 13.12 7.27
N ASN A 436 9.02 13.57 8.43
CA ASN A 436 10.45 13.89 8.56
C ASN A 436 11.30 12.62 8.70
N LYS A 437 10.67 11.43 8.80
CA LYS A 437 11.34 10.13 8.96
C LYS A 437 10.85 9.10 7.92
N PRO A 438 11.61 8.84 6.83
CA PRO A 438 11.20 7.91 5.76
C PRO A 438 10.97 6.47 6.24
N THR A 439 11.54 6.10 7.39
CA THR A 439 11.37 4.78 8.03
C THR A 439 9.91 4.45 8.37
N ARG A 440 9.08 5.46 8.72
CA ARG A 440 7.67 5.25 9.10
C ARG A 440 6.82 4.79 7.92
N LEU A 441 7.00 5.42 6.76
CA LEU A 441 6.30 5.05 5.52
C LEU A 441 6.73 3.66 5.03
N ARG A 442 8.03 3.35 5.11
CA ARG A 442 8.55 2.01 4.78
C ARG A 442 7.93 0.94 5.67
N LEU A 443 7.82 1.20 6.98
CA LEU A 443 7.22 0.25 7.92
C LEU A 443 5.72 0.01 7.66
N ALA A 444 4.97 1.04 7.27
CA ALA A 444 3.56 0.90 6.87
C ALA A 444 3.38 0.11 5.56
N GLY A 445 4.27 0.33 4.58
CA GLY A 445 4.34 -0.48 3.36
C GLY A 445 4.60 -1.95 3.68
N LEU A 446 5.64 -2.23 4.48
CA LEU A 446 5.97 -3.59 4.93
C LEU A 446 4.80 -4.25 5.71
N SER A 447 4.17 -3.50 6.61
CA SER A 447 3.00 -3.93 7.39
C SER A 447 1.81 -4.30 6.49
N THR A 448 1.57 -3.53 5.42
CA THR A 448 0.51 -3.81 4.44
C THR A 448 0.75 -5.16 3.75
N GLN A 449 1.98 -5.38 3.28
CA GLN A 449 2.33 -6.60 2.55
C GLN A 449 2.35 -7.84 3.44
N PHE A 450 2.89 -7.69 4.65
CA PHE A 450 2.88 -8.74 5.66
C PHE A 450 1.44 -9.12 6.04
N GLY A 451 0.58 -8.14 6.29
CA GLY A 451 -0.84 -8.37 6.56
C GLY A 451 -1.52 -9.10 5.42
N ALA A 452 -1.41 -8.60 4.19
CA ALA A 452 -2.02 -9.23 3.01
C ALA A 452 -1.54 -10.69 2.84
N ALA A 453 -0.25 -10.98 3.11
CA ALA A 453 0.30 -12.32 3.00
C ALA A 453 -0.30 -13.24 4.08
N LEU A 454 -0.36 -12.77 5.32
CA LEU A 454 -0.95 -13.50 6.45
C LEU A 454 -2.43 -13.80 6.20
N GLY A 455 -3.19 -12.84 5.70
CA GLY A 455 -4.60 -13.01 5.33
C GLY A 455 -4.80 -14.02 4.20
N ALA A 456 -3.95 -13.99 3.17
CA ALA A 456 -4.01 -14.95 2.06
C ALA A 456 -3.62 -16.37 2.51
N ILE A 457 -2.65 -16.51 3.43
CA ILE A 457 -2.31 -17.79 4.06
C ILE A 457 -3.50 -18.33 4.85
N LEU A 458 -4.08 -17.50 5.72
CA LEU A 458 -5.22 -17.85 6.55
C LEU A 458 -6.40 -18.29 5.68
N GLY A 459 -6.81 -17.48 4.71
CA GLY A 459 -7.95 -17.81 3.87
C GLY A 459 -7.72 -19.07 3.01
N PHE A 460 -6.49 -19.33 2.54
CA PHE A 460 -6.18 -20.58 1.84
C PHE A 460 -6.29 -21.80 2.75
N ILE A 461 -5.78 -21.71 3.98
CA ILE A 461 -5.86 -22.80 4.95
C ILE A 461 -7.35 -23.10 5.26
N LEU A 462 -8.15 -22.07 5.50
CA LEU A 462 -9.57 -22.22 5.83
C LEU A 462 -10.41 -22.75 4.65
N VAL A 463 -10.18 -22.23 3.45
CA VAL A 463 -10.98 -22.57 2.25
C VAL A 463 -10.52 -23.88 1.60
N VAL A 464 -9.20 -24.09 1.43
CA VAL A 464 -8.67 -25.20 0.64
C VAL A 464 -8.31 -26.41 1.51
N TYR A 465 -7.61 -26.19 2.62
CA TYR A 465 -7.14 -27.28 3.47
C TYR A 465 -8.26 -27.80 4.38
N PHE A 466 -8.92 -26.93 5.13
CA PHE A 466 -10.02 -27.32 6.01
C PHE A 466 -11.38 -27.45 5.31
N GLN A 467 -11.52 -26.92 4.09
CA GLN A 467 -12.77 -26.96 3.30
C GLN A 467 -14.00 -26.51 4.10
N LEU A 468 -13.83 -25.50 4.95
CA LEU A 468 -14.89 -25.01 5.85
C LEU A 468 -16.10 -24.45 5.09
N PHE A 469 -15.88 -23.93 3.88
CA PHE A 469 -16.91 -23.29 3.07
C PHE A 469 -17.24 -24.16 1.85
N ARG A 470 -18.54 -24.41 1.63
CA ARG A 470 -19.03 -25.19 0.48
C ARG A 470 -19.63 -24.26 -0.56
N SER A 471 -19.18 -24.38 -1.80
CA SER A 471 -19.71 -23.59 -2.92
C SER A 471 -21.05 -24.16 -3.39
N LYS A 472 -22.00 -23.29 -3.74
CA LYS A 472 -23.23 -23.68 -4.45
C LYS A 472 -22.87 -24.37 -5.77
N LEU A 473 -23.36 -25.59 -5.99
CA LEU A 473 -23.18 -26.28 -7.26
C LEU A 473 -24.06 -25.61 -8.33
N PRO A 474 -23.54 -25.38 -9.54
CA PRO A 474 -24.29 -24.73 -10.61
C PRO A 474 -25.39 -25.63 -11.18
N CYS A 475 -25.20 -26.96 -11.12
CA CYS A 475 -26.21 -27.95 -11.48
C CYS A 475 -26.22 -29.08 -10.44
N ILE A 476 -27.42 -29.51 -10.06
CA ILE A 476 -27.62 -30.75 -9.30
C ILE A 476 -27.61 -31.88 -10.33
N GLN A 477 -26.67 -32.82 -10.20
CA GLN A 477 -26.79 -34.08 -10.93
C GLN A 477 -27.95 -34.85 -10.29
N VAL A 478 -29.08 -34.91 -11.00
CA VAL A 478 -30.24 -35.73 -10.62
C VAL A 478 -29.93 -37.18 -10.96
#